data_AF-A0A3A8MWN8-F1
#
_entry.id   AF-A0A3A8MWN8-F1
#
_cell.length_a   1.000
_cell.length_b   1.000
_cell.length_c   1.000
_cell.angle_alpha   90.00
_cell.angle_beta   90.00
_cell.angle_gamma   90.00
#
_symmetry.space_group_name_H-M   'P 1'
#
loop_
_entity.id
_entity.type
_entity.pdbx_description
1 polymer ?
#
loop_
_entity_poly.entity_id
_entity_poly.type
_entity_poly.pdbx_seq_one_letter_code
_entity_poly.pdbx_strand_id
1 'polypeptide(L)' 'RHRVTAMAGPERLGGEWWTDTPYQRDYYRVHFEGLGPAWVFQDGRDGGFYLQGLFD' A
#
# COMPACT_ATOMS: atom_id res chain seq x y z
N ARG A 1 5.07 1.73 -17.25
CA ARG A 1 4.84 0.51 -16.44
C ARG A 1 6.19 0.06 -15.90
N HIS A 2 6.38 0.07 -14.59
CA HIS A 2 7.64 -0.38 -13.94
C HIS A 2 7.51 -1.84 -13.52
N ARG A 3 8.60 -2.60 -13.60
CA ARG A 3 8.64 -4.00 -13.15
C ARG A 3 8.85 -4.05 -11.64
N VAL A 4 8.09 -4.88 -10.95
CA VAL A 4 8.32 -5.20 -9.54
C VAL A 4 9.46 -6.21 -9.45
N THR A 5 10.48 -5.91 -8.65
CA THR A 5 11.64 -6.78 -8.42
C THR A 5 11.62 -7.45 -7.05
N ALA A 6 10.95 -6.85 -6.07
CA ALA A 6 10.67 -7.45 -4.76
C ALA A 6 9.41 -6.86 -4.12
N MET A 7 8.79 -7.60 -3.20
CA MET A 7 7.61 -7.14 -2.46
C MET A 7 7.55 -7.78 -1.06
N ALA A 8 7.06 -7.04 -0.08
CA ALA A 8 6.68 -7.51 1.26
C ALA A 8 5.31 -6.96 1.68
N GLY A 9 4.56 -7.75 2.47
CA GLY A 9 3.19 -7.44 2.89
C GLY A 9 2.20 -8.57 2.55
N PRO A 10 0.87 -8.35 2.70
CA PRO A 10 0.27 -7.12 3.20
C PRO A 10 0.42 -6.93 4.72
N GLU A 11 0.69 -5.70 5.13
CA GLU A 11 0.49 -5.25 6.50
C GLU A 11 -0.83 -4.47 6.59
N ARG A 12 -1.76 -4.96 7.40
CA ARG A 12 -3.09 -4.37 7.53
C ARG A 12 -3.12 -3.29 8.61
N LEU A 13 -3.46 -2.07 8.21
CA LEU A 13 -3.80 -0.97 9.11
C LEU A 13 -5.30 -0.71 9.05
N GLY A 14 -5.96 -0.86 10.20
CA GLY A 14 -7.37 -0.52 10.39
C GLY A 14 -7.49 0.67 11.35
N GLY A 15 -8.32 1.63 10.97
CA GLY A 15 -8.73 2.70 11.87
C GLY A 15 -9.78 2.24 12.88
N GLU A 16 -10.41 3.23 13.50
CA GLU A 16 -11.43 3.08 14.53
C GLU A 16 -12.69 2.39 13.97
N TRP A 17 -12.77 1.07 14.15
CA TRP A 17 -13.90 0.25 13.68
C TRP A 17 -15.26 0.65 14.25
N TRP A 18 -15.27 1.42 15.33
CA TRP A 18 -16.46 1.95 16.00
C TRP A 18 -16.94 3.30 15.45
N THR A 19 -16.25 3.88 14.47
CA THR A 19 -16.67 5.12 13.82
C THR A 19 -17.53 4.85 12.59
N ASP A 20 -18.24 5.87 12.11
CA ASP A 20 -19.06 5.76 10.89
C ASP A 20 -18.22 5.67 9.62
N THR A 21 -16.94 6.05 9.68
CA THR A 21 -16.03 6.09 8.52
C THR A 21 -14.74 5.30 8.77
N PRO A 22 -14.82 4.00 9.12
CA PRO A 22 -13.62 3.21 9.33
C PRO A 22 -12.80 3.17 8.04
N TYR A 23 -11.49 3.06 8.19
CA TYR A 23 -10.60 2.77 7.07
C TYR A 23 -9.91 1.44 7.32
N GLN A 24 -9.60 0.76 6.23
CA GLN A 24 -8.78 -0.43 6.22
C GLN A 24 -7.86 -0.32 5.02
N ARG A 25 -6.56 -0.49 5.24
CA ARG A 25 -5.54 -0.42 4.19
C ARG A 25 -4.59 -1.59 4.36
N ASP A 26 -4.30 -2.26 3.25
CA ASP A 26 -3.26 -3.28 3.19
C ASP A 26 -2.03 -2.68 2.52
N TYR A 27 -0.97 -2.45 3.29
CA TYR A 27 0.28 -1.85 2.83
C TYR A 27 1.25 -2.92 2.31
N TYR A 28 1.91 -2.57 1.22
CA TYR A 28 2.93 -3.33 0.54
C TYR A 28 4.18 -2.48 0.39
N ARG A 29 5.33 -3.04 0.78
CA ARG A 29 6.64 -2.46 0.46
C ARG A 29 7.11 -3.11 -0.84
N VAL A 30 7.24 -2.31 -1.90
CA VAL A 30 7.51 -2.77 -3.26
C VAL A 30 8.84 -2.18 -3.73
N HIS A 31 9.70 -2.99 -4.33
CA HIS A 31 10.86 -2.47 -5.07
C HIS A 31 10.54 -2.49 -6.56
N PHE A 32 10.66 -1.34 -7.20
CA PHE A 32 10.51 -1.18 -8.63
C PHE A 32 11.86 -1.07 -9.32
N GLU A 33 11.98 -1.72 -10.47
CA GLU A 33 13.14 -1.55 -11.36
C GLU A 33 13.25 -0.07 -11.79
N GLY A 34 14.38 0.55 -11.47
CA GLY A 34 14.71 1.94 -11.80
C GLY A 34 14.11 3.02 -10.89
N LEU A 35 13.12 2.70 -10.06
CA LEU A 35 12.50 3.67 -9.13
C LEU A 35 12.83 3.40 -7.65
N GLY A 36 13.39 2.24 -7.33
CA GLY A 36 13.75 1.91 -5.95
C GLY A 36 12.53 1.48 -5.11
N PRO A 37 12.64 1.59 -3.77
CA PRO A 37 11.58 1.19 -2.85
C PRO A 37 10.40 2.17 -2.86
N ALA A 38 9.20 1.61 -2.74
CA ALA A 38 7.94 2.32 -2.72
C ALA A 38 7.00 1.67 -1.70
N TRP A 39 6.11 2.47 -1.13
CA TRP A 39 4.99 1.96 -0.35
C TRP A 39 3.71 2.14 -1.16
N VAL A 40 3.00 1.04 -1.37
CA VAL A 40 1.71 0.99 -2.05
C VAL A 40 0.69 0.45 -1.06
N PHE A 41 -0.52 1.00 -1.00
CA PHE A 41 -1.60 0.41 -0.22
C PHE A 41 -2.79 0.07 -1.08
N GLN A 42 -3.46 -1.03 -0.75
CA GLN A 42 -4.79 -1.32 -1.24
C GLN A 42 -5.82 -0.74 -0.29
N ASP A 43 -6.74 0.09 -0.78
CA ASP A 43 -7.83 0.63 0.05
C ASP A 43 -8.95 -0.40 0.19
N GLY A 44 -9.36 -0.67 1.42
CA GLY A 44 -10.40 -1.65 1.72
C GLY A 44 -11.82 -1.22 1.32
N ARG A 45 -12.03 0.05 0.93
CA ARG A 45 -13.34 0.57 0.50
C ARG A 45 -13.62 0.26 -0.96
N ASP A 46 -12.63 0.40 -1.82
CA ASP A 46 -12.77 0.24 -3.28
C ASP A 46 -11.88 -0.86 -3.88
N GLY A 47 -10.96 -1.43 -3.09
CA GLY A 47 -10.00 -2.44 -3.53
C GLY A 47 -8.89 -1.87 -4.44
N GLY A 48 -8.84 -0.55 -4.63
CA GLY A 48 -7.89 0.14 -5.48
C GLY A 48 -6.50 0.22 -4.85
N PHE A 49 -5.47 0.26 -5.70
CA PHE A 49 -4.08 0.40 -5.27
C PHE A 49 -3.60 1.85 -5.43
N TYR A 50 -3.00 2.38 -4.38
CA TYR A 50 -2.57 3.76 -4.28
C TYR A 50 -1.12 3.85 -3.83
N LEU A 51 -0.37 4.79 -4.39
CA LEU A 51 1.02 5.05 -4.01
C LEU A 51 1.04 5.94 -2.75
N GLN A 52 1.60 5.43 -1.65
CA GLN A 52 1.86 6.22 -0.45
C GLN A 52 3.10 7.11 -0.63
N GLY A 53 4.15 6.59 -1.26
CA GLY A 53 5.40 7.31 -1.49
C GLY A 53 6.49 6.45 -2.13
N LEU A 54 7.49 7.13 -2.71
CA LEU A 54 8.79 6.57 -3.14
C LEU A 54 9.84 6.93 -2.08
N PHE A 55 10.81 6.07 -1.85
CA PHE A 55 11.83 6.21 -0.81
C PHE A 55 13.23 5.98 -1.41
N ASP A 56 14.27 6.61 -0.84
CA ASP A 56 15.69 6.41 -1.19
C ASP A 56 16.48 5.70 -0.06
#